data_AF-A0A3C1K1M2-F1
#
_entry.id   AF-A0A3C1K1M2-F1
#
_cell.length_a   1.000
_cell.length_b   1.000
_cell.length_c   1.000
_cell.angle_alpha   90.00
_cell.angle_beta   90.00
_cell.angle_gamma   90.00
#
_symmetry.space_group_name_H-M   'P 1'
#
loop_
_entity.id
_entity.type
_entity.pdbx_description
1 polymer ?
#
loop_
_entity_poly.entity_id
_entity_poly.type
_entity_poly.pdbx_seq_one_letter_code
_entity_poly.pdbx_strand_id
1 'polypeptide(L)'
;MMDISSRLLIKDGSPKDAVIKLFEGEKLLENYISDRSGRFAVSLEMNKNYIVEFSKDGYVTKKVSIDTHLPSDFSNTSINPFSFEVELFKQYDEVNTVVFKQPVAIIKYYNEYNDFSYDTDYSKEVRTKIEKTEVELTEAHEKHKQDEKGKTTAQNYQTAAEKKAIDEAAKAKIMAEEKAAAEARKKAEYEAKIKAEQEKAQLLEKQKIEAEKRKKEEEARKQAELIEKERLAAQQRADAEAKIKAQAEEEARKKAALEAKIKADEEARQKAAAETARIEAEKKTALEAKIKAEEEARQKAAAEAARIEAEKKAQLLAQQQAEAEKKRKDDEARRIAEQLEKEQLAAKQKAEADARAKAQAEEEARLQAELQAKINAETDARKKAELEAAQLEAAEKAKQLAELKAQEEARVKAAEEAARLEAEQKARLYEEEKTLAEKRKKDEEARIALEDAQKQAKNAEEKKLAEERKKQEEEAALKAELEAQAKLQHDIEVRKNKAIAEKLREQNKAMDIAKKVVDDVIEQKKDYPKGKTTEIVEKDNMKITRTVVVEASNIQIYLKIEHKWGGVYFFRNDQCISEFLYETELKSV
;
A
#
# COMPACT_ATOMS: atom_id res chain seq x y z
N MET A 1 -6.77 -44.97 -32.27
CA MET A 1 -6.87 -43.49 -32.19
C MET A 1 -5.55 -42.98 -31.63
N MET A 2 -5.21 -41.71 -31.88
CA MET A 2 -4.03 -41.05 -31.32
C MET A 2 -4.53 -40.06 -30.27
N ASP A 3 -4.22 -40.30 -29.00
CA ASP A 3 -4.57 -39.34 -27.96
C ASP A 3 -3.55 -38.21 -27.99
N ILE A 4 -4.00 -37.00 -28.33
CA ILE A 4 -3.16 -35.81 -28.24
C ILE A 4 -3.55 -34.98 -27.03
N SER A 5 -2.55 -34.33 -26.45
CA SER A 5 -2.75 -33.29 -25.44
C SER A 5 -1.90 -32.08 -25.79
N SER A 6 -2.40 -30.89 -25.47
CA SER A 6 -1.62 -29.68 -25.61
C SER A 6 -1.85 -28.68 -24.48
N ARG A 7 -0.87 -27.80 -24.32
CA ARG A 7 -0.94 -26.67 -23.40
C ARG A 7 -0.73 -25.36 -24.14
N LEU A 8 -1.78 -24.55 -24.15
CA LEU A 8 -1.75 -23.18 -24.62
C LEU A 8 -1.13 -22.27 -23.55
N LEU A 9 -0.11 -21.53 -23.93
CA LEU A 9 0.55 -20.49 -23.16
C LEU A 9 0.36 -19.14 -23.88
N ILE A 10 0.29 -18.05 -23.13
CA ILE A 10 0.05 -16.70 -23.67
C ILE A 10 1.12 -15.77 -23.08
N LYS A 11 1.90 -15.10 -23.95
CA LYS A 11 2.99 -14.22 -23.50
C LYS A 11 2.46 -13.06 -22.68
N ASP A 12 2.99 -12.89 -21.47
CA ASP A 12 2.56 -11.90 -20.48
C ASP A 12 1.02 -11.84 -20.29
N GLY A 13 0.35 -13.01 -20.34
CA GLY A 13 -1.10 -13.12 -20.24
C GLY A 13 -1.62 -14.48 -19.74
N SER A 14 -2.95 -14.62 -19.69
CA SER A 14 -3.61 -15.87 -19.32
C SER A 14 -4.15 -16.61 -20.55
N PRO A 15 -4.07 -17.96 -20.62
CA PRO A 15 -4.70 -18.74 -21.68
C PRO A 15 -6.23 -18.73 -21.64
N LYS A 16 -6.86 -18.29 -20.53
CA LYS A 16 -8.32 -18.20 -20.44
C LYS A 16 -8.90 -17.38 -21.60
N ASP A 17 -10.03 -17.82 -22.14
CA ASP A 17 -10.80 -17.15 -23.20
C ASP A 17 -10.08 -17.07 -24.56
N ALA A 18 -9.07 -17.91 -24.79
CA ALA A 18 -8.54 -18.18 -26.13
C ALA A 18 -9.32 -19.31 -26.82
N VAL A 19 -9.28 -19.34 -28.14
CA VAL A 19 -10.06 -20.24 -29.01
C VAL A 19 -9.13 -21.27 -29.67
N ILE A 20 -9.43 -22.54 -29.45
CA ILE A 20 -8.71 -23.70 -30.01
C ILE A 20 -9.67 -24.45 -30.93
N LYS A 21 -9.32 -24.63 -32.21
CA LYS A 21 -10.14 -25.31 -33.21
C LYS A 21 -9.42 -26.54 -33.76
N LEU A 22 -10.12 -27.66 -33.88
CA LEU A 22 -9.65 -28.87 -34.54
C LEU A 22 -10.31 -28.99 -35.92
N PHE A 23 -9.50 -29.16 -36.96
CA PHE A 23 -9.94 -29.39 -38.34
C PHE A 23 -9.48 -30.78 -38.83
N GLU A 24 -10.30 -31.40 -39.68
CA GLU A 24 -9.98 -32.57 -40.53
C GLU A 24 -9.92 -32.07 -41.97
N GLY A 25 -8.72 -31.89 -42.52
CA GLY A 25 -8.52 -31.08 -43.74
C GLY A 25 -9.08 -29.66 -43.56
N GLU A 26 -10.08 -29.27 -44.38
CA GLU A 26 -10.78 -27.99 -44.28
C GLU A 26 -12.01 -28.02 -43.35
N LYS A 27 -12.47 -29.21 -42.94
CA LYS A 27 -13.69 -29.39 -42.14
C LYS A 27 -13.39 -29.15 -40.67
N LEU A 28 -14.01 -28.13 -40.08
CA LEU A 28 -14.01 -27.93 -38.63
C LEU A 28 -14.72 -29.11 -37.95
N LEU A 29 -14.05 -29.77 -36.99
CA LEU A 29 -14.60 -30.81 -36.13
C LEU A 29 -15.08 -30.21 -34.80
N GLU A 30 -14.18 -29.52 -34.10
CA GLU A 30 -14.42 -29.00 -32.75
C GLU A 30 -13.91 -27.57 -32.60
N ASN A 31 -14.55 -26.84 -31.68
CA ASN A 31 -14.18 -25.48 -31.30
C ASN A 31 -14.29 -25.34 -29.78
N TYR A 32 -13.16 -25.14 -29.12
CA TYR A 32 -13.00 -25.14 -27.67
C TYR A 32 -12.55 -23.76 -27.17
N ILE A 33 -13.15 -23.31 -26.06
CA ILE A 33 -12.74 -22.10 -25.35
C ILE A 33 -11.93 -22.51 -24.13
N SER A 34 -10.68 -22.08 -24.09
CA SER A 34 -9.71 -22.52 -23.09
C SER A 34 -9.89 -21.86 -21.73
N ASP A 35 -9.59 -22.64 -20.69
CA ASP A 35 -9.64 -22.23 -19.29
C ASP A 35 -8.33 -21.55 -18.83
N ARG A 36 -8.21 -21.26 -17.52
CA ARG A 36 -6.96 -20.70 -16.96
C ARG A 36 -5.78 -21.67 -17.00
N SER A 37 -5.98 -22.97 -17.15
CA SER A 37 -4.90 -23.96 -17.28
C SER A 37 -4.35 -24.06 -18.71
N GLY A 38 -5.13 -23.64 -19.71
CA GLY A 38 -4.76 -23.67 -21.13
C GLY A 38 -4.67 -25.08 -21.72
N ARG A 39 -5.14 -26.11 -21.00
CA ARG A 39 -5.03 -27.51 -21.44
C ARG A 39 -6.14 -27.87 -22.41
N PHE A 40 -5.76 -28.63 -23.43
CA PHE A 40 -6.63 -29.22 -24.43
C PHE A 40 -6.22 -30.69 -24.62
N ALA A 41 -7.17 -31.57 -24.89
CA ALA A 41 -6.89 -32.98 -25.20
C ALA A 41 -8.02 -33.57 -26.05
N VAL A 42 -7.67 -34.40 -27.03
CA VAL A 42 -8.63 -35.02 -27.97
C VAL A 42 -8.04 -36.31 -28.56
N SER A 43 -8.89 -37.29 -28.85
CA SER A 43 -8.51 -38.54 -29.52
C SER A 43 -8.74 -38.43 -31.03
N LEU A 44 -7.69 -38.54 -31.83
CA LEU A 44 -7.75 -38.46 -33.29
C LEU A 44 -7.94 -39.85 -33.93
N GLU A 45 -8.72 -39.93 -35.00
CA GLU A 45 -8.77 -41.13 -35.85
C GLU A 45 -7.48 -41.26 -36.70
N MET A 46 -7.10 -42.50 -37.03
CA MET A 46 -5.90 -42.82 -37.81
C MET A 46 -6.07 -42.55 -39.30
N ASN A 47 -4.94 -42.44 -40.01
CA ASN A 47 -4.87 -42.28 -41.46
C ASN A 47 -5.65 -41.05 -41.97
N LYS A 48 -5.45 -39.91 -41.29
CA LYS A 48 -6.10 -38.62 -41.56
C LYS A 48 -5.14 -37.47 -41.29
N ASN A 49 -5.45 -36.31 -41.88
CA ASN A 49 -4.70 -35.08 -41.70
C ASN A 49 -5.51 -34.05 -40.90
N TYR A 50 -4.96 -33.59 -39.78
CA TYR A 50 -5.60 -32.62 -38.90
C TYR A 50 -4.80 -31.33 -38.78
N ILE A 51 -5.50 -30.24 -38.46
CA ILE A 51 -4.89 -28.98 -38.06
C ILE A 51 -5.52 -28.53 -36.75
N VAL A 52 -4.69 -28.21 -35.75
CA VAL A 52 -5.12 -27.54 -34.53
C VAL A 52 -4.74 -26.07 -34.62
N GLU A 53 -5.73 -25.18 -34.66
CA GLU A 53 -5.56 -23.72 -34.71
C GLU A 53 -5.76 -23.12 -33.31
N PHE A 54 -4.77 -22.38 -32.82
CA PHE A 54 -4.78 -21.70 -31.53
C PHE A 54 -4.78 -20.18 -31.78
N SER A 55 -5.80 -19.49 -31.27
CA SER A 55 -6.02 -18.06 -31.53
C SER A 55 -6.50 -17.33 -30.29
N LYS A 56 -6.10 -16.07 -30.11
CA LYS A 56 -6.62 -15.17 -29.07
C LYS A 56 -6.60 -13.73 -29.57
N ASP A 57 -7.61 -12.94 -29.20
CA ASP A 57 -7.67 -11.52 -29.55
C ASP A 57 -6.44 -10.75 -29.04
N GLY A 58 -5.83 -9.94 -29.91
CA GLY A 58 -4.55 -9.26 -29.68
C GLY A 58 -3.28 -10.15 -29.75
N TYR A 59 -3.40 -11.44 -30.09
CA TYR A 59 -2.28 -12.39 -30.17
C TYR A 59 -2.19 -13.07 -31.54
N VAL A 60 -0.97 -13.42 -31.92
CA VAL A 60 -0.68 -14.14 -33.17
C VAL A 60 -1.33 -15.53 -33.13
N THR A 61 -2.14 -15.83 -34.15
CA THR A 61 -2.73 -17.16 -34.33
C THR A 61 -1.68 -18.15 -34.84
N LYS A 62 -1.62 -19.34 -34.23
CA LYS A 62 -0.69 -20.42 -34.60
C LYS A 62 -1.45 -21.68 -35.01
N LYS A 63 -0.86 -22.48 -35.89
CA LYS A 63 -1.40 -23.77 -36.37
C LYS A 63 -0.39 -24.89 -36.12
N VAL A 64 -0.86 -26.05 -35.67
CA VAL A 64 -0.08 -27.29 -35.62
C VAL A 64 -0.73 -28.30 -36.56
N SER A 65 0.05 -28.85 -37.50
CA SER A 65 -0.40 -29.89 -38.42
C SER A 65 -0.10 -31.26 -37.81
N ILE A 66 -1.04 -32.19 -37.90
CA ILE A 66 -0.89 -33.55 -37.36
C ILE A 66 -1.32 -34.54 -38.44
N ASP A 67 -0.35 -35.26 -38.98
CA ASP A 67 -0.55 -36.36 -39.93
C ASP A 67 -0.60 -37.68 -39.15
N THR A 68 -1.74 -38.37 -39.16
CA THR A 68 -1.95 -39.65 -38.47
C THR A 68 -1.83 -40.87 -39.40
N HIS A 69 -1.25 -40.74 -40.59
CA HIS A 69 -0.99 -41.87 -41.46
C HIS A 69 0.10 -42.79 -40.90
N LEU A 70 -0.20 -44.08 -40.90
CA LEU A 70 0.70 -45.16 -40.49
C LEU A 70 1.16 -45.94 -41.73
N PRO A 71 2.38 -46.52 -41.72
CA PRO A 71 2.81 -47.40 -42.80
C PRO A 71 1.97 -48.69 -42.81
N SER A 72 1.81 -49.30 -43.99
CA SER A 72 0.90 -50.44 -44.21
C SER A 72 1.27 -51.72 -43.44
N ASP A 73 2.52 -51.81 -42.99
CA ASP A 73 3.12 -52.88 -42.19
C ASP A 73 3.20 -52.56 -40.69
N PHE A 74 2.59 -51.45 -40.25
CA PHE A 74 2.48 -51.07 -38.83
C PHE A 74 1.80 -52.18 -38.02
N SER A 75 2.57 -52.80 -37.14
CA SER A 75 2.17 -54.00 -36.37
C SER A 75 2.01 -53.75 -34.87
N ASN A 76 2.31 -52.54 -34.39
CA ASN A 76 2.14 -52.16 -32.99
C ASN A 76 0.65 -51.90 -32.68
N THR A 77 0.12 -52.51 -31.62
CA THR A 77 -1.30 -52.37 -31.23
C THR A 77 -1.60 -51.13 -30.39
N SER A 78 -0.58 -50.41 -29.90
CA SER A 78 -0.72 -49.29 -28.97
C SER A 78 0.15 -48.10 -29.38
N ILE A 79 -0.48 -46.93 -29.57
CA ILE A 79 0.20 -45.68 -29.94
C ILE A 79 0.32 -44.80 -28.71
N ASN A 80 1.49 -44.17 -28.52
CA ASN A 80 1.75 -43.33 -27.36
C ASN A 80 0.95 -42.01 -27.43
N PRO A 81 0.41 -41.50 -26.31
CA PRO A 81 -0.19 -40.18 -26.28
C PRO A 81 0.85 -39.08 -26.54
N PHE A 82 0.58 -38.17 -27.46
CA PHE A 82 1.52 -37.11 -27.84
C PHE A 82 1.18 -35.79 -27.13
N SER A 83 2.16 -35.17 -26.48
CA SER A 83 1.99 -33.92 -25.72
C SER A 83 2.83 -32.78 -26.29
N PHE A 84 2.21 -31.61 -26.54
CA PHE A 84 2.91 -30.42 -27.06
C PHE A 84 2.48 -29.11 -26.40
N GLU A 85 3.36 -28.10 -26.38
CA GLU A 85 3.04 -26.76 -25.87
C GLU A 85 3.01 -25.73 -27.01
N VAL A 86 2.16 -24.71 -26.89
CA VAL A 86 2.01 -23.63 -27.88
C VAL A 86 1.96 -22.30 -27.15
N GLU A 87 3.01 -21.48 -27.27
CA GLU A 87 3.01 -20.10 -26.77
C GLU A 87 2.56 -19.12 -27.87
N LEU A 88 1.49 -18.35 -27.61
CA LEU A 88 1.09 -17.22 -28.47
C LEU A 88 1.73 -15.92 -27.98
N PHE A 89 2.31 -15.17 -28.91
CA PHE A 89 2.88 -13.84 -28.67
C PHE A 89 1.84 -12.76 -28.99
N LYS A 90 1.91 -11.61 -28.31
CA LYS A 90 1.12 -10.43 -28.71
C LYS A 90 1.48 -10.06 -30.15
N GLN A 91 0.50 -9.69 -30.95
CA GLN A 91 0.76 -9.17 -32.30
C GLN A 91 1.04 -7.66 -32.23
N TYR A 92 1.90 -7.18 -33.12
CA TYR A 92 2.38 -5.80 -33.21
C TYR A 92 2.38 -5.40 -34.69
N ASP A 93 1.83 -4.23 -35.02
CA ASP A 93 1.57 -3.81 -36.41
C ASP A 93 2.87 -3.59 -37.20
N GLU A 94 3.98 -3.29 -36.51
CA GLU A 94 5.31 -3.15 -37.08
C GLU A 94 6.02 -4.48 -37.39
N VAL A 95 5.45 -5.63 -36.99
CA VAL A 95 6.05 -6.96 -37.21
C VAL A 95 5.23 -7.81 -38.18
N ASN A 96 5.88 -8.32 -39.23
CA ASN A 96 5.21 -9.06 -40.30
C ASN A 96 4.85 -10.51 -39.91
N THR A 97 3.66 -10.69 -39.35
CA THR A 97 3.13 -11.99 -38.87
C THR A 97 2.65 -12.94 -39.97
N VAL A 98 2.81 -12.62 -41.26
CA VAL A 98 2.27 -13.45 -42.37
C VAL A 98 2.82 -14.89 -42.38
N VAL A 99 4.01 -15.13 -41.82
CA VAL A 99 4.61 -16.48 -41.72
C VAL A 99 3.74 -17.45 -40.90
N PHE A 100 3.05 -16.99 -39.85
CA PHE A 100 2.22 -17.83 -38.97
C PHE A 100 0.91 -18.32 -39.62
N LYS A 101 0.64 -17.95 -40.89
CA LYS A 101 -0.38 -18.62 -41.70
C LYS A 101 -0.01 -20.07 -42.03
N GLN A 102 1.27 -20.41 -41.98
CA GLN A 102 1.80 -21.77 -42.11
C GLN A 102 1.84 -22.47 -40.74
N PRO A 103 1.82 -23.82 -40.67
CA PRO A 103 1.98 -24.53 -39.41
C PRO A 103 3.32 -24.20 -38.72
N VAL A 104 3.29 -23.90 -37.42
CA VAL A 104 4.51 -23.69 -36.61
C VAL A 104 5.19 -25.00 -36.22
N ALA A 105 4.43 -26.09 -36.27
CA ALA A 105 4.93 -27.46 -36.11
C ALA A 105 4.11 -28.39 -37.01
N ILE A 106 4.78 -29.43 -37.52
CA ILE A 106 4.15 -30.62 -38.09
C ILE A 106 4.53 -31.79 -37.19
N ILE A 107 3.55 -32.63 -36.86
CA ILE A 107 3.71 -33.89 -36.14
C ILE A 107 3.30 -35.00 -37.11
N LYS A 108 4.13 -36.03 -37.26
CA LYS A 108 3.88 -37.19 -38.15
C LYS A 108 4.53 -38.45 -37.60
N TYR A 109 4.12 -39.61 -38.12
CA TYR A 109 4.73 -40.89 -37.76
C TYR A 109 6.13 -41.04 -38.38
N TYR A 110 7.05 -41.67 -37.64
CA TYR A 110 8.40 -42.00 -38.09
C TYR A 110 8.71 -43.48 -37.88
N ASN A 111 9.08 -44.18 -38.96
CA ASN A 111 9.40 -45.60 -38.92
C ASN A 111 10.67 -45.89 -38.11
N GLU A 112 11.61 -44.95 -38.08
CA GLU A 112 12.89 -45.01 -37.38
C GLU A 112 12.74 -45.01 -35.85
N TYR A 113 11.66 -44.38 -35.36
CA TYR A 113 11.35 -44.28 -33.93
C TYR A 113 10.14 -45.15 -33.53
N ASN A 114 9.43 -45.70 -34.51
CA ASN A 114 8.17 -46.43 -34.37
C ASN A 114 7.09 -45.64 -33.58
N ASP A 115 7.09 -44.31 -33.71
CA ASP A 115 6.21 -43.40 -32.97
C ASP A 115 6.03 -42.06 -33.71
N PHE A 116 5.16 -41.20 -33.19
CA PHE A 116 4.95 -39.84 -33.68
C PHE A 116 6.03 -38.89 -33.16
N SER A 117 6.51 -37.99 -34.03
CA SER A 117 7.49 -36.97 -33.67
C SER A 117 7.29 -35.69 -34.48
N TYR A 118 7.98 -34.62 -34.06
CA TYR A 118 8.03 -33.36 -34.81
C TYR A 118 8.81 -33.52 -36.09
N ASP A 119 8.34 -32.90 -37.16
CA ASP A 119 9.03 -32.87 -38.45
C ASP A 119 10.24 -31.92 -38.42
N THR A 120 11.40 -32.45 -38.01
CA THR A 120 12.66 -31.68 -37.95
C THR A 120 13.18 -31.24 -39.32
N ASP A 121 12.69 -31.87 -40.39
CA ASP A 121 13.00 -31.52 -41.78
C ASP A 121 11.92 -30.65 -42.43
N TYR A 122 10.86 -30.28 -41.69
CA TYR A 122 9.94 -29.24 -42.12
C TYR A 122 10.73 -27.98 -42.49
N SER A 123 10.46 -27.47 -43.70
CA SER A 123 11.36 -26.57 -44.44
C SER A 123 12.14 -25.63 -43.55
N LYS A 124 13.47 -25.83 -43.49
CA LYS A 124 14.37 -25.07 -42.60
C LYS A 124 14.22 -23.56 -42.80
N GLU A 125 13.94 -23.12 -44.03
CA GLU A 125 13.56 -21.74 -44.32
C GLU A 125 12.30 -21.26 -43.59
N VAL A 126 11.23 -22.05 -43.59
CA VAL A 126 9.96 -21.70 -42.92
C VAL A 126 10.19 -21.66 -41.42
N ARG A 127 10.83 -22.70 -40.85
CA ARG A 127 11.16 -22.74 -39.43
C ARG A 127 12.02 -21.54 -39.00
N THR A 128 13.09 -21.22 -39.73
CA THR A 128 13.93 -20.05 -39.42
C THR A 128 13.19 -18.72 -39.61
N LYS A 129 12.24 -18.61 -40.55
CA LYS A 129 11.37 -17.42 -40.69
C LYS A 129 10.44 -17.28 -39.48
N ILE A 130 9.85 -18.38 -38.99
CA ILE A 130 9.01 -18.40 -37.79
C ILE A 130 9.82 -18.00 -36.55
N GLU A 131 10.94 -18.69 -36.29
CA GLU A 131 11.84 -18.39 -35.17
C GLU A 131 12.32 -16.92 -35.19
N LYS A 132 12.65 -16.38 -36.37
CA LYS A 132 13.03 -14.97 -36.53
C LYS A 132 11.88 -14.00 -36.21
N THR A 133 10.67 -14.26 -36.68
CA THR A 133 9.53 -13.38 -36.40
C THR A 133 9.06 -13.49 -34.94
N GLU A 134 9.25 -14.62 -34.26
CA GLU A 134 9.03 -14.72 -32.80
C GLU A 134 10.02 -13.87 -31.99
N VAL A 135 11.28 -13.78 -32.44
CA VAL A 135 12.26 -12.82 -31.88
C VAL A 135 11.84 -11.37 -32.14
N GLU A 136 11.42 -11.04 -33.37
CA GLU A 136 10.94 -9.69 -33.73
C GLU A 136 9.72 -9.26 -32.88
N LEU A 137 8.76 -10.17 -32.67
CA LEU A 137 7.60 -9.94 -31.79
C LEU A 137 8.01 -9.78 -30.31
N THR A 138 9.03 -10.50 -29.86
CA THR A 138 9.56 -10.38 -28.49
C THR A 138 10.28 -9.04 -28.29
N GLU A 139 11.05 -8.58 -29.29
CA GLU A 139 11.64 -7.24 -29.26
C GLU A 139 10.59 -6.13 -29.30
N ALA A 140 9.57 -6.25 -30.16
CA ALA A 140 8.45 -5.31 -30.23
C ALA A 140 7.70 -5.24 -28.89
N HIS A 141 7.47 -6.40 -28.26
CA HIS A 141 6.86 -6.49 -26.94
C HIS A 141 7.65 -5.71 -25.89
N GLU A 142 8.96 -5.94 -25.76
CA GLU A 142 9.77 -5.24 -24.75
C GLU A 142 9.95 -3.74 -25.06
N LYS A 143 9.97 -3.32 -26.35
CA LYS A 143 9.93 -1.90 -26.74
C LYS A 143 8.63 -1.24 -26.28
N HIS A 144 7.48 -1.81 -26.62
CA HIS A 144 6.17 -1.33 -26.17
C HIS A 144 6.03 -1.29 -24.63
N LYS A 145 6.57 -2.30 -23.94
CA LYS A 145 6.58 -2.41 -22.47
C LYS A 145 7.48 -1.36 -21.80
N GLN A 146 8.52 -0.90 -22.48
CA GLN A 146 9.36 0.22 -22.04
C GLN A 146 8.64 1.56 -22.27
N ASP A 147 8.01 1.75 -23.43
CA ASP A 147 7.22 2.97 -23.73
C ASP A 147 6.02 3.14 -22.80
N GLU A 148 5.31 2.05 -22.47
CA GLU A 148 4.22 2.06 -21.48
C GLU A 148 4.77 2.45 -20.09
N LYS A 149 5.87 1.85 -19.63
CA LYS A 149 6.52 2.23 -18.36
C LYS A 149 6.97 3.70 -18.36
N GLY A 150 7.48 4.22 -19.47
CA GLY A 150 7.84 5.62 -19.63
C GLY A 150 6.63 6.55 -19.46
N LYS A 151 5.51 6.23 -20.12
CA LYS A 151 4.24 6.97 -20.02
C LYS A 151 3.65 6.92 -18.61
N THR A 152 3.59 5.75 -17.97
CA THR A 152 3.13 5.60 -16.58
C THR A 152 4.01 6.36 -15.60
N THR A 153 5.33 6.35 -15.81
CA THR A 153 6.27 7.12 -14.97
C THR A 153 6.03 8.63 -15.12
N ALA A 154 5.83 9.12 -16.35
CA ALA A 154 5.51 10.52 -16.59
C ALA A 154 4.18 10.97 -15.93
N GLN A 155 3.12 10.16 -16.03
CA GLN A 155 1.84 10.44 -15.35
C GLN A 155 1.97 10.42 -13.82
N ASN A 156 2.78 9.52 -13.26
CA ASN A 156 3.04 9.49 -11.82
C ASN A 156 3.82 10.72 -11.35
N TYR A 157 4.78 11.23 -12.15
CA TYR A 157 5.45 12.49 -11.84
C TYR A 157 4.51 13.71 -11.96
N GLN A 158 3.65 13.76 -12.97
CA GLN A 158 2.67 14.85 -13.14
C GLN A 158 1.67 14.88 -11.96
N THR A 159 1.04 13.76 -11.64
CA THR A 159 0.06 13.68 -10.54
C THR A 159 0.70 13.92 -9.16
N ALA A 160 1.96 13.52 -8.95
CA ALA A 160 2.71 13.87 -7.74
C ALA A 160 3.03 15.38 -7.66
N ALA A 161 3.39 16.00 -8.78
CA ALA A 161 3.66 17.44 -8.86
C ALA A 161 2.39 18.28 -8.61
N GLU A 162 1.26 17.92 -9.24
CA GLU A 162 -0.04 18.58 -9.03
C GLU A 162 -0.48 18.48 -7.57
N LYS A 163 -0.43 17.27 -6.98
CA LYS A 163 -0.84 17.06 -5.60
C LYS A 163 0.04 17.81 -4.60
N LYS A 164 1.35 17.88 -4.86
CA LYS A 164 2.28 18.70 -4.07
C LYS A 164 2.03 20.20 -4.23
N ALA A 165 1.74 20.66 -5.45
CA ALA A 165 1.41 22.07 -5.70
C ALA A 165 0.09 22.47 -5.01
N ILE A 166 -0.91 21.60 -4.99
CA ILE A 166 -2.17 21.80 -4.26
C ILE A 166 -1.90 21.86 -2.74
N ASP A 167 -1.08 20.96 -2.19
CA ASP A 167 -0.72 20.98 -0.76
C ASP A 167 0.13 22.19 -0.35
N GLU A 168 1.13 22.58 -1.16
CA GLU A 168 1.96 23.77 -0.91
C GLU A 168 1.11 25.06 -1.08
N ALA A 169 0.18 25.13 -2.04
CA ALA A 169 -0.75 26.25 -2.20
C ALA A 169 -1.81 26.32 -1.08
N ALA A 170 -2.35 25.19 -0.62
CA ALA A 170 -3.28 25.15 0.51
C ALA A 170 -2.61 25.64 1.81
N LYS A 171 -1.37 25.20 2.07
CA LYS A 171 -0.56 25.67 3.21
C LYS A 171 -0.23 27.16 3.09
N ALA A 172 0.15 27.64 1.90
CA ALA A 172 0.40 29.06 1.66
C ALA A 172 -0.87 29.91 1.92
N LYS A 173 -2.05 29.45 1.50
CA LYS A 173 -3.31 30.13 1.75
C LYS A 173 -3.67 30.19 3.24
N ILE A 174 -3.57 29.06 3.95
CA ILE A 174 -3.82 29.00 5.41
C ILE A 174 -2.85 29.93 6.15
N MET A 175 -1.56 29.91 5.81
CA MET A 175 -0.54 30.75 6.45
C MET A 175 -0.75 32.25 6.16
N ALA A 176 -1.22 32.60 4.96
CA ALA A 176 -1.61 33.98 4.63
C ALA A 176 -2.85 34.43 5.40
N GLU A 177 -3.85 33.55 5.55
CA GLU A 177 -5.10 33.80 6.26
C GLU A 177 -4.88 33.94 7.79
N GLU A 178 -4.03 33.10 8.39
CA GLU A 178 -3.57 33.25 9.78
C GLU A 178 -2.79 34.56 9.98
N LYS A 179 -1.88 34.92 9.05
CA LYS A 179 -1.11 36.17 9.12
C LYS A 179 -2.03 37.39 9.05
N ALA A 180 -2.97 37.41 8.12
CA ALA A 180 -3.97 38.46 8.00
C ALA A 180 -4.87 38.56 9.24
N ALA A 181 -5.30 37.42 9.80
CA ALA A 181 -6.07 37.39 11.05
C ALA A 181 -5.27 37.89 12.27
N ALA A 182 -3.97 37.58 12.35
CA ALA A 182 -3.09 38.06 13.41
C ALA A 182 -2.83 39.58 13.29
N GLU A 183 -2.67 40.10 12.07
CA GLU A 183 -2.49 41.52 11.79
C GLU A 183 -3.77 42.31 12.06
N ALA A 184 -4.93 41.80 11.66
CA ALA A 184 -6.24 42.35 12.00
C ALA A 184 -6.49 42.37 13.52
N ARG A 185 -6.11 41.31 14.25
CA ARG A 185 -6.18 41.27 15.73
C ARG A 185 -5.30 42.34 16.38
N LYS A 186 -4.04 42.50 15.92
CA LYS A 186 -3.15 43.57 16.41
C LYS A 186 -3.71 44.96 16.15
N LYS A 187 -4.28 45.20 14.97
CA LYS A 187 -4.93 46.47 14.63
C LYS A 187 -6.14 46.74 15.53
N ALA A 188 -7.02 45.76 15.72
CA ALA A 188 -8.18 45.88 16.60
C ALA A 188 -7.79 46.10 18.08
N GLU A 189 -6.73 45.45 18.56
CA GLU A 189 -6.20 45.67 19.92
C GLU A 189 -5.62 47.08 20.10
N TYR A 190 -4.94 47.61 19.07
CA TYR A 190 -4.41 48.98 19.08
C TYR A 190 -5.54 50.02 19.05
N GLU A 191 -6.52 49.86 18.16
CA GLU A 191 -7.71 50.72 18.08
C GLU A 191 -8.53 50.68 19.39
N ALA A 192 -8.67 49.50 20.01
CA ALA A 192 -9.32 49.36 21.32
C ALA A 192 -8.55 50.10 22.45
N LYS A 193 -7.21 50.07 22.44
CA LYS A 193 -6.38 50.81 23.40
C LYS A 193 -6.52 52.33 23.22
N ILE A 194 -6.43 52.82 21.98
CA ILE A 194 -6.66 54.24 21.64
C ILE A 194 -8.05 54.68 22.14
N LYS A 195 -9.09 53.89 21.88
CA LYS A 195 -10.46 54.22 22.29
C LYS A 195 -10.64 54.20 23.81
N ALA A 196 -10.08 53.21 24.51
CA ALA A 196 -10.14 53.13 25.97
C ALA A 196 -9.40 54.31 26.64
N GLU A 197 -8.30 54.79 26.06
CA GLU A 197 -7.58 55.97 26.53
C GLU A 197 -8.38 57.27 26.29
N GLN A 198 -9.05 57.40 25.13
CA GLN A 198 -9.98 58.50 24.86
C GLN A 198 -11.19 58.51 25.81
N GLU A 199 -11.83 57.36 26.06
CA GLU A 199 -12.95 57.24 27.00
C GLU A 199 -12.51 57.57 28.44
N LYS A 200 -11.29 57.16 28.84
CA LYS A 200 -10.69 57.51 30.14
C LYS A 200 -10.40 59.02 30.26
N ALA A 201 -9.92 59.66 29.19
CA ALA A 201 -9.71 61.11 29.16
C ALA A 201 -11.04 61.88 29.28
N GLN A 202 -12.07 61.48 28.52
CA GLN A 202 -13.41 62.08 28.61
C GLN A 202 -14.05 61.88 29.99
N LEU A 203 -13.83 60.74 30.64
CA LEU A 203 -14.31 60.51 32.01
C LEU A 203 -13.62 61.44 33.01
N LEU A 204 -12.29 61.62 32.90
CA LEU A 204 -11.53 62.54 33.74
C LEU A 204 -11.99 64.00 33.56
N GLU A 205 -12.31 64.40 32.32
CA GLU A 205 -12.80 65.74 32.02
C GLU A 205 -14.23 65.97 32.54
N LYS A 206 -15.13 64.98 32.39
CA LYS A 206 -16.46 65.02 33.04
C LYS A 206 -16.34 65.14 34.57
N GLN A 207 -15.42 64.42 35.20
CA GLN A 207 -15.17 64.54 36.64
C GLN A 207 -14.65 65.93 37.04
N LYS A 208 -13.80 66.57 36.23
CA LYS A 208 -13.38 67.97 36.46
C LYS A 208 -14.56 68.94 36.36
N ILE A 209 -15.39 68.82 35.32
CA ILE A 209 -16.56 69.67 35.10
C ILE A 209 -17.58 69.50 36.25
N GLU A 210 -17.83 68.26 36.69
CA GLU A 210 -18.73 68.00 37.82
C GLU A 210 -18.15 68.53 39.14
N ALA A 211 -16.84 68.40 39.38
CA ALA A 211 -16.18 68.96 40.56
C ALA A 211 -16.22 70.51 40.57
N GLU A 212 -16.08 71.16 39.42
CA GLU A 212 -16.25 72.62 39.30
C GLU A 212 -17.70 73.04 39.53
N LYS A 213 -18.68 72.29 38.99
CA LYS A 213 -20.11 72.53 39.23
C LYS A 213 -20.46 72.38 40.72
N ARG A 214 -19.97 71.33 41.39
CA ARG A 214 -20.15 71.12 42.83
C ARG A 214 -19.55 72.26 43.66
N LYS A 215 -18.38 72.80 43.27
CA LYS A 215 -17.81 74.01 43.93
C LYS A 215 -18.72 75.23 43.80
N LYS A 216 -19.26 75.50 42.60
CA LYS A 216 -20.19 76.62 42.37
C LYS A 216 -21.52 76.44 43.10
N GLU A 217 -22.02 75.21 43.20
CA GLU A 217 -23.20 74.87 44.01
C GLU A 217 -22.93 75.01 45.52
N GLU A 218 -21.71 74.70 45.99
CA GLU A 218 -21.29 74.91 47.38
C GLU A 218 -21.13 76.40 47.73
N GLU A 219 -20.57 77.23 46.82
CA GLU A 219 -20.51 78.69 46.99
C GLU A 219 -21.92 79.31 46.99
N ALA A 220 -22.79 78.93 46.05
CA ALA A 220 -24.18 79.38 46.01
C ALA A 220 -24.93 78.97 47.28
N ARG A 221 -24.69 77.76 47.81
CA ARG A 221 -25.27 77.31 49.09
C ARG A 221 -24.74 78.14 50.27
N LYS A 222 -23.45 78.49 50.32
CA LYS A 222 -22.89 79.34 51.38
C LYS A 222 -23.44 80.78 51.33
N GLN A 223 -23.69 81.32 50.13
CA GLN A 223 -24.38 82.59 49.97
C GLN A 223 -25.84 82.52 50.42
N ALA A 224 -26.56 81.45 50.06
CA ALA A 224 -27.93 81.22 50.54
C ALA A 224 -28.00 81.06 52.07
N GLU A 225 -27.06 80.33 52.68
CA GLU A 225 -26.96 80.17 54.13
C GLU A 225 -26.66 81.51 54.84
N LEU A 226 -25.81 82.36 54.26
CA LEU A 226 -25.57 83.72 54.76
C LEU A 226 -26.84 84.57 54.72
N ILE A 227 -27.57 84.57 53.61
CA ILE A 227 -28.84 85.31 53.45
C ILE A 227 -29.92 84.79 54.42
N GLU A 228 -30.04 83.47 54.58
CA GLU A 228 -30.97 82.89 55.56
C GLU A 228 -30.57 83.20 57.01
N LYS A 229 -29.27 83.26 57.31
CA LYS A 229 -28.76 83.62 58.63
C LYS A 229 -28.97 85.11 58.95
N GLU A 230 -28.84 86.01 57.97
CA GLU A 230 -29.28 87.41 58.13
C GLU A 230 -30.79 87.51 58.32
N ARG A 231 -31.59 86.76 57.55
CA ARG A 231 -33.05 86.72 57.71
C ARG A 231 -33.45 86.22 59.10
N LEU A 232 -32.80 85.17 59.62
CA LEU A 232 -32.99 84.66 60.97
C LEU A 232 -32.55 85.66 62.04
N ALA A 233 -31.46 86.40 61.83
CA ALA A 233 -31.04 87.46 62.75
C ALA A 233 -32.02 88.66 62.75
N ALA A 234 -32.58 89.02 61.59
CA ALA A 234 -33.63 90.03 61.47
C ALA A 234 -34.94 89.55 62.12
N GLN A 235 -35.33 88.30 61.90
CA GLN A 235 -36.49 87.70 62.55
C GLN A 235 -36.31 87.62 64.08
N GLN A 236 -35.13 87.23 64.58
CA GLN A 236 -34.85 87.23 66.02
C GLN A 236 -34.88 88.63 66.65
N ARG A 237 -34.58 89.69 65.88
CA ARG A 237 -34.79 91.08 66.33
C ARG A 237 -36.27 91.43 66.40
N ALA A 238 -37.05 91.08 65.37
CA ALA A 238 -38.51 91.27 65.38
C ALA A 238 -39.21 90.46 66.47
N ASP A 239 -38.79 89.21 66.71
CA ASP A 239 -39.32 88.34 67.77
C ASP A 239 -38.89 88.82 69.17
N ALA A 240 -37.74 89.50 69.31
CA ALA A 240 -37.34 90.17 70.55
C ALA A 240 -38.18 91.43 70.82
N GLU A 241 -38.43 92.24 69.79
CA GLU A 241 -39.32 93.41 69.87
C GLU A 241 -40.78 93.00 70.15
N ALA A 242 -41.25 91.91 69.55
CA ALA A 242 -42.53 91.29 69.86
C ALA A 242 -42.58 90.71 71.28
N LYS A 243 -41.49 90.11 71.79
CA LYS A 243 -41.42 89.61 73.18
C LYS A 243 -41.43 90.73 74.22
N ILE A 244 -40.78 91.87 73.96
CA ILE A 244 -40.92 93.05 74.83
C ILE A 244 -42.38 93.51 74.91
N LYS A 245 -43.16 93.33 73.83
CA LYS A 245 -44.59 93.62 73.80
C LYS A 245 -45.44 92.55 74.49
N ALA A 246 -45.15 91.26 74.29
CA ALA A 246 -45.91 90.14 74.86
C ALA A 246 -45.64 89.92 76.36
N GLN A 247 -44.45 90.22 76.85
CA GLN A 247 -44.12 90.15 78.29
C GLN A 247 -44.85 91.21 79.12
N ALA A 248 -45.50 92.20 78.50
CA ALA A 248 -46.42 93.10 79.18
C ALA A 248 -47.84 92.52 79.38
N GLU A 249 -48.17 91.39 78.73
CA GLU A 249 -49.54 90.85 78.67
C GLU A 249 -49.66 89.41 79.24
N GLU A 250 -48.63 88.56 79.09
CA GLU A 250 -48.74 87.14 79.49
C GLU A 250 -48.48 86.85 80.98
N GLU A 251 -47.78 87.72 81.73
CA GLU A 251 -47.60 87.50 83.19
C GLU A 251 -48.91 87.69 84.00
N ALA A 252 -49.97 88.19 83.36
CA ALA A 252 -51.32 88.21 83.91
C ALA A 252 -51.96 86.80 84.02
N ARG A 253 -51.50 85.77 83.29
CA ARG A 253 -52.27 84.52 83.07
C ARG A 253 -51.60 83.18 83.41
N LYS A 254 -50.69 83.19 84.39
CA LYS A 254 -50.49 82.16 85.43
C LYS A 254 -51.03 80.71 85.21
N LYS A 255 -50.09 79.75 85.34
CA LYS A 255 -50.18 78.61 86.30
C LYS A 255 -51.06 77.38 85.96
N ALA A 256 -50.74 76.65 84.87
CA ALA A 256 -50.98 75.21 84.65
C ALA A 256 -50.28 74.74 83.34
N ALA A 257 -49.76 73.52 83.12
CA ALA A 257 -49.41 72.39 84.00
C ALA A 257 -48.32 71.49 83.30
N LEU A 258 -47.73 70.54 84.05
CA LEU A 258 -46.67 69.57 83.66
C LEU A 258 -47.27 68.24 83.10
N GLU A 259 -46.61 67.26 82.43
CA GLU A 259 -45.29 67.06 81.76
C GLU A 259 -45.25 65.63 81.09
N ALA A 260 -44.20 65.28 80.30
CA ALA A 260 -43.64 63.91 80.03
C ALA A 260 -44.26 62.93 78.98
N LYS A 261 -43.62 61.81 78.51
CA LYS A 261 -42.25 61.56 77.93
C LYS A 261 -41.99 60.11 77.34
N ILE A 262 -41.83 59.95 76.00
CA ILE A 262 -40.77 59.19 75.22
C ILE A 262 -40.41 57.64 75.41
N LYS A 263 -40.28 56.85 74.29
CA LYS A 263 -39.24 55.80 73.85
C LYS A 263 -39.49 54.25 73.61
N ALA A 264 -38.77 53.69 72.57
CA ALA A 264 -37.97 52.38 72.45
C ALA A 264 -38.62 50.94 72.30
N ASP A 265 -38.03 49.83 71.72
CA ASP A 265 -36.98 49.51 70.66
C ASP A 265 -36.84 47.96 70.27
N GLU A 266 -35.87 47.53 69.39
CA GLU A 266 -35.54 46.21 68.66
C GLU A 266 -34.77 45.02 69.40
N GLU A 267 -34.37 43.77 68.92
CA GLU A 267 -34.68 42.69 67.88
C GLU A 267 -33.78 41.37 68.10
N ALA A 268 -33.99 40.22 67.39
CA ALA A 268 -32.96 39.29 66.74
C ALA A 268 -32.72 37.74 67.06
N ARG A 269 -32.84 36.88 66.01
CA ARG A 269 -31.98 35.74 65.44
C ARG A 269 -31.67 34.27 66.00
N GLN A 270 -31.94 33.25 65.13
CA GLN A 270 -31.11 32.08 64.58
C GLN A 270 -30.74 30.68 65.25
N LYS A 271 -30.79 29.58 64.43
CA LYS A 271 -29.78 28.47 64.10
C LYS A 271 -29.95 26.92 64.41
N ALA A 272 -29.73 26.08 63.35
CA ALA A 272 -28.91 24.82 63.20
C ALA A 272 -29.34 23.33 63.56
N ALA A 273 -28.72 22.35 62.85
CA ALA A 273 -28.47 20.89 63.12
C ALA A 273 -29.59 19.80 62.94
N ALA A 274 -29.36 18.45 62.80
CA ALA A 274 -28.29 17.59 62.20
C ALA A 274 -28.63 16.04 62.18
N GLU A 275 -27.72 15.19 61.62
CA GLU A 275 -27.46 13.72 61.84
C GLU A 275 -28.26 12.59 61.11
N THR A 276 -27.68 11.36 61.05
CA THR A 276 -28.09 10.10 60.34
C THR A 276 -27.58 8.85 61.13
N ALA A 277 -27.52 7.54 60.76
CA ALA A 277 -27.66 6.75 59.52
C ALA A 277 -27.85 5.21 59.78
N ARG A 278 -27.96 4.42 58.69
CA ARG A 278 -27.58 2.98 58.50
C ARG A 278 -28.28 1.84 59.29
N ILE A 279 -29.12 1.09 58.56
CA ILE A 279 -28.94 -0.38 58.37
C ILE A 279 -29.02 -0.67 56.87
N GLU A 280 -28.08 -1.49 56.36
CA GLU A 280 -28.01 -1.97 54.98
C GLU A 280 -27.41 -3.40 55.00
N ALA A 281 -28.18 -4.41 54.60
CA ALA A 281 -27.73 -5.79 54.37
C ALA A 281 -28.77 -6.61 53.57
N GLU A 282 -28.31 -7.67 52.88
CA GLU A 282 -29.11 -8.76 52.27
C GLU A 282 -30.34 -8.35 51.43
N LYS A 283 -30.19 -8.07 50.13
CA LYS A 283 -30.29 -9.16 49.11
C LYS A 283 -29.57 -8.86 47.79
N LYS A 284 -28.41 -8.20 47.88
CA LYS A 284 -27.52 -7.90 46.75
C LYS A 284 -26.64 -9.10 46.36
N THR A 285 -27.24 -10.13 45.75
CA THR A 285 -26.48 -11.31 45.21
C THR A 285 -27.09 -11.97 43.96
N ALA A 286 -28.39 -11.81 43.68
CA ALA A 286 -29.08 -12.60 42.63
C ALA A 286 -29.29 -11.88 41.27
N LEU A 287 -28.99 -10.58 41.17
CA LEU A 287 -29.33 -9.76 39.98
C LEU A 287 -28.11 -9.28 39.16
N GLU A 288 -26.99 -8.96 39.80
CA GLU A 288 -25.82 -8.36 39.13
C GLU A 288 -25.13 -9.29 38.12
N ALA A 289 -25.32 -10.62 38.25
CA ALA A 289 -24.73 -11.61 37.36
C ALA A 289 -25.46 -11.77 36.01
N LYS A 290 -26.76 -11.42 35.91
CA LYS A 290 -27.50 -11.50 34.64
C LYS A 290 -27.35 -10.23 33.79
N ILE A 291 -27.51 -9.07 34.41
CA ILE A 291 -27.53 -7.76 33.72
C ILE A 291 -26.24 -7.54 32.92
N LYS A 292 -25.08 -7.85 33.53
CA LYS A 292 -23.76 -7.61 32.91
C LYS A 292 -23.51 -8.43 31.64
N ALA A 293 -24.07 -9.63 31.54
CA ALA A 293 -23.90 -10.51 30.36
C ALA A 293 -24.81 -10.10 29.19
N GLU A 294 -26.03 -9.63 29.47
CA GLU A 294 -26.98 -9.18 28.45
C GLU A 294 -26.57 -7.81 27.86
N GLU A 295 -25.98 -6.95 28.70
CA GLU A 295 -25.54 -5.61 28.30
C GLU A 295 -24.30 -5.62 27.39
N GLU A 296 -23.28 -6.45 27.66
CA GLU A 296 -22.12 -6.61 26.76
C GLU A 296 -22.50 -7.15 25.37
N ALA A 297 -23.44 -8.10 25.31
CA ALA A 297 -23.93 -8.65 24.05
C ALA A 297 -24.64 -7.57 23.22
N ARG A 298 -25.47 -6.75 23.87
CA ARG A 298 -26.22 -5.66 23.23
C ARG A 298 -25.31 -4.53 22.74
N GLN A 299 -24.26 -4.19 23.49
CA GLN A 299 -23.29 -3.16 23.09
C GLN A 299 -22.44 -3.59 21.88
N LYS A 300 -21.99 -4.85 21.81
CA LYS A 300 -21.26 -5.38 20.64
C LYS A 300 -22.11 -5.38 19.37
N ALA A 301 -23.36 -5.84 19.46
CA ALA A 301 -24.30 -5.82 18.33
C ALA A 301 -24.60 -4.39 17.82
N ALA A 302 -24.76 -3.43 18.73
CA ALA A 302 -24.98 -2.02 18.37
C ALA A 302 -23.75 -1.37 17.71
N ALA A 303 -22.54 -1.66 18.20
CA ALA A 303 -21.30 -1.12 17.65
C ALA A 303 -21.01 -1.63 16.22
N GLU A 304 -21.28 -2.90 15.93
CA GLU A 304 -21.07 -3.46 14.59
C GLU A 304 -22.11 -2.96 13.58
N ALA A 305 -23.38 -2.84 13.99
CA ALA A 305 -24.42 -2.20 13.16
C ALA A 305 -24.07 -0.75 12.83
N ALA A 306 -23.62 0.03 13.82
CA ALA A 306 -23.19 1.42 13.63
C ALA A 306 -21.97 1.54 12.68
N ARG A 307 -21.00 0.61 12.77
CA ARG A 307 -19.85 0.58 11.84
C ARG A 307 -20.31 0.32 10.40
N ILE A 308 -21.20 -0.65 10.18
CA ILE A 308 -21.71 -0.99 8.84
C ILE A 308 -22.54 0.16 8.24
N GLU A 309 -23.32 0.89 9.04
CA GLU A 309 -24.04 2.07 8.55
C GLU A 309 -23.09 3.24 8.22
N ALA A 310 -22.09 3.49 9.07
CA ALA A 310 -21.07 4.51 8.83
C ALA A 310 -20.24 4.21 7.57
N GLU A 311 -19.84 2.95 7.37
CA GLU A 311 -19.09 2.50 6.19
C GLU A 311 -19.92 2.64 4.90
N LYS A 312 -21.21 2.27 4.93
CA LYS A 312 -22.12 2.49 3.79
C LYS A 312 -22.36 3.97 3.50
N LYS A 313 -22.48 4.82 4.52
CA LYS A 313 -22.57 6.28 4.35
C LYS A 313 -21.28 6.87 3.78
N ALA A 314 -20.11 6.39 4.21
CA ALA A 314 -18.82 6.80 3.67
C ALA A 314 -18.64 6.38 2.19
N GLN A 315 -18.98 5.15 1.83
CA GLN A 315 -18.95 4.69 0.44
C GLN A 315 -19.93 5.46 -0.46
N LEU A 316 -21.15 5.72 0.02
CA LEU A 316 -22.14 6.51 -0.73
C LEU A 316 -21.68 7.95 -0.94
N LEU A 317 -21.10 8.59 0.09
CA LEU A 317 -20.54 9.94 -0.01
C LEU A 317 -19.35 9.99 -0.99
N ALA A 318 -18.48 8.98 -0.96
CA ALA A 318 -17.35 8.86 -1.89
C ALA A 318 -17.80 8.65 -3.35
N GLN A 319 -18.82 7.83 -3.59
CA GLN A 319 -19.43 7.67 -4.92
C GLN A 319 -20.06 8.98 -5.41
N GLN A 320 -20.83 9.67 -4.55
CA GLN A 320 -21.44 10.96 -4.90
C GLN A 320 -20.40 12.05 -5.17
N GLN A 321 -19.29 12.07 -4.43
CA GLN A 321 -18.17 12.99 -4.70
C GLN A 321 -17.46 12.66 -6.02
N ALA A 322 -17.18 11.38 -6.31
CA ALA A 322 -16.56 10.97 -7.57
C ALA A 322 -17.45 11.27 -8.79
N GLU A 323 -18.77 11.06 -8.70
CA GLU A 323 -19.70 11.38 -9.79
C GLU A 323 -19.87 12.90 -9.97
N ALA A 324 -19.86 13.68 -8.89
CA ALA A 324 -19.88 15.14 -8.95
C ALA A 324 -18.58 15.74 -9.50
N GLU A 325 -17.42 15.15 -9.18
CA GLU A 325 -16.12 15.57 -9.72
C GLU A 325 -16.03 15.25 -11.22
N LYS A 326 -16.51 14.08 -11.65
CA LYS A 326 -16.62 13.73 -13.07
C LYS A 326 -17.47 14.74 -13.83
N LYS A 327 -18.69 15.03 -13.35
CA LYS A 327 -19.59 16.02 -13.98
C LYS A 327 -18.97 17.41 -14.05
N ARG A 328 -18.23 17.84 -13.03
CA ARG A 328 -17.48 19.12 -13.06
C ARG A 328 -16.41 19.14 -14.15
N LYS A 329 -15.62 18.06 -14.30
CA LYS A 329 -14.58 17.98 -15.33
C LYS A 329 -15.16 17.93 -16.75
N ASP A 330 -16.29 17.25 -16.94
CA ASP A 330 -17.02 17.23 -18.22
C ASP A 330 -17.59 18.63 -18.58
N ASP A 331 -18.19 19.36 -17.62
CA ASP A 331 -18.70 20.72 -17.82
C ASP A 331 -17.58 21.77 -18.01
N GLU A 332 -16.44 21.62 -17.34
CA GLU A 332 -15.30 22.53 -17.42
C GLU A 332 -14.58 22.42 -18.78
N ALA A 333 -14.35 21.20 -19.27
CA ALA A 333 -13.83 20.95 -20.61
C ALA A 333 -14.74 21.56 -21.70
N ARG A 334 -16.07 21.43 -21.53
CA ARG A 334 -17.06 22.03 -22.44
C ARG A 334 -17.01 23.56 -22.45
N ARG A 335 -16.86 24.21 -21.29
CA ARG A 335 -16.73 25.68 -21.21
C ARG A 335 -15.46 26.20 -21.87
N ILE A 336 -14.34 25.50 -21.71
CA ILE A 336 -13.07 25.87 -22.36
C ILE A 336 -13.20 25.79 -23.89
N ALA A 337 -13.85 24.75 -24.41
CA ALA A 337 -14.15 24.64 -25.85
C ALA A 337 -15.06 25.78 -26.36
N GLU A 338 -16.15 26.07 -25.63
CA GLU A 338 -17.11 27.12 -25.99
C GLU A 338 -16.48 28.53 -25.94
N GLN A 339 -15.55 28.79 -25.01
CA GLN A 339 -14.79 30.04 -25.00
C GLN A 339 -13.82 30.16 -26.18
N LEU A 340 -13.11 29.07 -26.53
CA LEU A 340 -12.12 29.09 -27.61
C LEU A 340 -12.76 29.37 -28.98
N GLU A 341 -13.91 28.76 -29.26
CA GLU A 341 -14.69 29.01 -30.49
C GLU A 341 -15.18 30.47 -30.57
N LYS A 342 -15.66 31.01 -29.44
CA LYS A 342 -16.19 32.37 -29.33
C LYS A 342 -15.09 33.43 -29.49
N GLU A 343 -13.88 33.17 -29.00
CA GLU A 343 -12.71 34.03 -29.16
C GLU A 343 -12.20 34.03 -30.62
N GLN A 344 -12.17 32.86 -31.28
CA GLN A 344 -11.85 32.78 -32.71
C GLN A 344 -12.87 33.53 -33.59
N LEU A 345 -14.17 33.45 -33.26
CA LEU A 345 -15.21 34.20 -33.98
C LEU A 345 -15.05 35.72 -33.80
N ALA A 346 -14.77 36.18 -32.58
CA ALA A 346 -14.53 37.59 -32.27
C ALA A 346 -13.28 38.14 -32.97
N ALA A 347 -12.19 37.37 -33.02
CA ALA A 347 -10.98 37.74 -33.75
C ALA A 347 -11.25 37.93 -35.25
N LYS A 348 -12.07 37.05 -35.85
CA LYS A 348 -12.46 37.13 -37.27
C LYS A 348 -13.29 38.38 -37.57
N GLN A 349 -14.29 38.69 -36.75
CA GLN A 349 -15.11 39.88 -36.89
C GLN A 349 -14.31 41.19 -36.71
N LYS A 350 -13.33 41.20 -35.81
CA LYS A 350 -12.46 42.36 -35.60
C LYS A 350 -11.58 42.66 -36.83
N ALA A 351 -11.06 41.62 -37.48
CA ALA A 351 -10.26 41.77 -38.71
C ALA A 351 -11.09 42.29 -39.90
N GLU A 352 -12.36 41.88 -40.01
CA GLU A 352 -13.28 42.34 -41.07
C GLU A 352 -13.72 43.80 -40.86
N ALA A 353 -13.88 44.25 -39.61
CA ALA A 353 -14.21 45.64 -39.29
C ALA A 353 -13.07 46.61 -39.62
N ASP A 354 -11.82 46.26 -39.31
CA ASP A 354 -10.63 47.13 -39.51
C ASP A 354 -10.37 47.38 -41.01
N ALA A 355 -10.63 46.38 -41.86
CA ALA A 355 -10.58 46.50 -43.31
C ALA A 355 -11.62 47.48 -43.87
N ARG A 356 -12.78 47.63 -43.21
CA ARG A 356 -13.90 48.46 -43.68
C ARG A 356 -13.79 49.92 -43.24
N ALA A 357 -13.30 50.17 -42.01
CA ALA A 357 -13.07 51.52 -41.49
C ALA A 357 -12.08 52.32 -42.34
N LYS A 358 -11.05 51.65 -42.88
CA LYS A 358 -9.99 52.28 -43.68
C LYS A 358 -10.44 52.75 -45.07
N ALA A 359 -11.60 52.30 -45.55
CA ALA A 359 -12.15 52.65 -46.87
C ALA A 359 -13.10 53.87 -46.85
N GLN A 360 -13.63 54.26 -45.69
CA GLN A 360 -14.60 55.37 -45.60
C GLN A 360 -13.94 56.72 -45.22
N ALA A 361 -12.75 56.70 -44.60
CA ALA A 361 -12.05 57.90 -44.14
C ALA A 361 -11.46 58.78 -45.27
N GLU A 362 -11.37 58.27 -46.51
CA GLU A 362 -10.75 58.97 -47.65
C GLU A 362 -11.75 59.85 -48.44
N GLU A 363 -13.06 59.68 -48.25
CA GLU A 363 -14.09 60.41 -49.00
C GLU A 363 -14.53 61.72 -48.33
N GLU A 364 -14.81 61.72 -47.02
CA GLU A 364 -15.29 62.92 -46.31
C GLU A 364 -14.23 64.06 -46.24
N ALA A 365 -12.94 63.70 -46.24
CA ALA A 365 -11.83 64.65 -46.22
C ALA A 365 -11.81 65.61 -47.42
N ARG A 366 -12.48 65.26 -48.53
CA ARG A 366 -12.51 66.09 -49.76
C ARG A 366 -13.59 67.18 -49.74
N LEU A 367 -14.54 67.14 -48.81
CA LEU A 367 -15.72 68.03 -48.82
C LEU A 367 -15.68 69.20 -47.83
N GLN A 368 -14.88 69.13 -46.77
CA GLN A 368 -14.81 70.22 -45.76
C GLN A 368 -13.83 71.35 -46.13
N ALA A 369 -12.98 71.17 -47.14
CA ALA A 369 -11.97 72.15 -47.52
C ALA A 369 -12.50 73.42 -48.23
N GLU A 370 -13.71 73.37 -48.80
CA GLU A 370 -14.23 74.45 -49.67
C GLU A 370 -14.94 75.59 -48.90
N LEU A 371 -15.46 75.33 -47.70
CA LEU A 371 -16.51 76.18 -47.11
C LEU A 371 -15.98 77.23 -46.11
N GLN A 372 -14.83 76.99 -45.46
CA GLN A 372 -14.37 77.80 -44.32
C GLN A 372 -13.45 78.99 -44.69
N ALA A 373 -13.43 79.43 -45.94
CA ALA A 373 -12.56 80.51 -46.44
C ALA A 373 -13.17 81.93 -46.36
N LYS A 374 -14.31 82.13 -45.68
CA LYS A 374 -15.20 83.29 -45.95
C LYS A 374 -15.59 84.22 -44.79
N ILE A 375 -15.12 84.00 -43.56
CA ILE A 375 -15.45 84.88 -42.41
C ILE A 375 -14.19 85.26 -41.63
N ASN A 376 -13.65 86.44 -41.92
CA ASN A 376 -12.58 87.12 -41.17
C ASN A 376 -12.81 88.64 -41.25
N ALA A 377 -13.37 89.26 -40.20
CA ALA A 377 -13.45 90.71 -40.02
C ALA A 377 -13.86 91.08 -38.56
N GLU A 378 -13.67 92.36 -38.21
CA GLU A 378 -14.28 93.08 -37.06
C GLU A 378 -13.81 92.65 -35.64
N THR A 379 -12.59 92.94 -35.17
CA THR A 379 -11.91 94.22 -34.80
C THR A 379 -12.03 94.66 -33.32
N ASP A 380 -10.94 94.41 -32.58
CA ASP A 380 -10.09 95.42 -31.91
C ASP A 380 -10.59 96.34 -30.78
N ALA A 381 -11.88 96.35 -30.40
CA ALA A 381 -12.31 97.09 -29.19
C ALA A 381 -11.98 96.37 -27.86
N ARG A 382 -11.79 95.05 -27.90
CA ARG A 382 -11.71 94.18 -26.69
C ARG A 382 -10.29 94.03 -26.11
N LYS A 383 -9.27 94.21 -26.96
CA LYS A 383 -7.86 93.78 -26.76
C LYS A 383 -7.06 94.44 -25.62
N LYS A 384 -7.64 95.29 -24.76
CA LYS A 384 -6.91 95.89 -23.62
C LYS A 384 -7.27 95.28 -22.27
N ALA A 385 -8.55 95.12 -21.96
CA ALA A 385 -8.99 94.42 -20.74
C ALA A 385 -8.74 92.90 -20.86
N GLU A 386 -8.91 92.36 -22.08
CA GLU A 386 -8.68 90.94 -22.40
C GLU A 386 -7.20 90.54 -22.24
N LEU A 387 -6.26 91.48 -22.44
CA LEU A 387 -4.81 91.22 -22.37
C LEU A 387 -4.32 91.12 -20.91
N GLU A 388 -4.87 91.93 -20.00
CA GLU A 388 -4.53 91.91 -18.58
C GLU A 388 -5.17 90.69 -17.88
N ALA A 389 -6.41 90.34 -18.25
CA ALA A 389 -7.05 89.09 -17.84
C ALA A 389 -6.28 87.86 -18.36
N ALA A 390 -5.89 87.84 -19.64
CA ALA A 390 -5.11 86.75 -20.22
C ALA A 390 -3.70 86.63 -19.64
N GLN A 391 -3.08 87.71 -19.15
CA GLN A 391 -1.79 87.63 -18.45
C GLN A 391 -1.92 86.99 -17.07
N LEU A 392 -2.97 87.30 -16.31
CA LEU A 392 -3.28 86.61 -15.04
C LEU A 392 -3.60 85.12 -15.27
N GLU A 393 -4.48 84.83 -16.24
CA GLU A 393 -4.88 83.46 -16.55
C GLU A 393 -3.71 82.62 -17.12
N ALA A 394 -2.83 83.23 -17.92
CA ALA A 394 -1.59 82.60 -18.38
C ALA A 394 -0.57 82.38 -17.24
N ALA A 395 -0.49 83.30 -16.27
CA ALA A 395 0.38 83.13 -15.10
C ALA A 395 -0.10 82.01 -14.16
N GLU A 396 -1.42 81.87 -13.95
CA GLU A 396 -1.98 80.71 -13.24
C GLU A 396 -1.77 79.42 -14.02
N LYS A 397 -2.08 79.38 -15.31
CA LYS A 397 -1.82 78.20 -16.16
C LYS A 397 -0.34 77.82 -16.20
N ALA A 398 0.58 78.80 -16.20
CA ALA A 398 2.01 78.55 -16.11
C ALA A 398 2.43 77.95 -14.75
N LYS A 399 1.87 78.45 -13.63
CA LYS A 399 2.08 77.84 -12.31
C LYS A 399 1.53 76.41 -12.24
N GLN A 400 0.28 76.20 -12.64
CA GLN A 400 -0.37 74.89 -12.65
C GLN A 400 0.38 73.89 -13.55
N LEU A 401 0.86 74.33 -14.71
CA LEU A 401 1.69 73.49 -15.60
C LEU A 401 3.07 73.17 -15.00
N ALA A 402 3.69 74.11 -14.28
CA ALA A 402 4.95 73.87 -13.57
C ALA A 402 4.77 72.91 -12.38
N GLU A 403 3.69 73.06 -11.62
CA GLU A 403 3.35 72.19 -10.49
C GLU A 403 2.96 70.78 -10.97
N LEU A 404 2.17 70.65 -12.04
CA LEU A 404 1.91 69.37 -12.70
C LEU A 404 3.20 68.70 -13.17
N LYS A 405 4.12 69.43 -13.82
CA LYS A 405 5.42 68.88 -14.24
C LYS A 405 6.29 68.44 -13.05
N ALA A 406 6.29 69.19 -11.95
CA ALA A 406 7.00 68.81 -10.74
C ALA A 406 6.41 67.55 -10.08
N GLN A 407 5.08 67.43 -10.03
CA GLN A 407 4.40 66.21 -9.55
C GLN A 407 4.64 65.02 -10.48
N GLU A 408 4.62 65.23 -11.80
CA GLU A 408 4.91 64.20 -12.81
C GLU A 408 6.34 63.68 -12.68
N GLU A 409 7.34 64.57 -12.58
CA GLU A 409 8.74 64.20 -12.42
C GLU A 409 9.01 63.49 -11.08
N ALA A 410 8.37 63.93 -9.99
CA ALA A 410 8.42 63.23 -8.71
C ALA A 410 7.77 61.84 -8.76
N ARG A 411 6.63 61.71 -9.45
CA ARG A 411 5.91 60.44 -9.67
C ARG A 411 6.74 59.46 -10.50
N VAL A 412 7.42 59.92 -11.55
CA VAL A 412 8.31 59.08 -12.37
C VAL A 412 9.48 58.56 -11.53
N LYS A 413 10.18 59.43 -10.78
CA LYS A 413 11.31 58.99 -9.93
C LYS A 413 10.89 58.01 -8.84
N ALA A 414 9.74 58.22 -8.21
CA ALA A 414 9.18 57.27 -7.24
C ALA A 414 8.82 55.92 -7.88
N ALA A 415 8.32 55.91 -9.13
CA ALA A 415 8.04 54.69 -9.88
C ALA A 415 9.32 53.94 -10.30
N GLU A 416 10.38 54.65 -10.72
CA GLU A 416 11.69 54.06 -11.03
C GLU A 416 12.34 53.44 -9.80
N GLU A 417 12.31 54.11 -8.64
CA GLU A 417 12.87 53.59 -7.40
C GLU A 417 12.09 52.36 -6.88
N ALA A 418 10.76 52.39 -6.95
CA ALA A 418 9.91 51.25 -6.64
C ALA A 418 10.19 50.04 -7.57
N ALA A 419 10.29 50.28 -8.88
CA ALA A 419 10.62 49.23 -9.85
C ALA A 419 12.01 48.63 -9.62
N ARG A 420 13.00 49.44 -9.20
CA ARG A 420 14.34 48.95 -8.86
C ARG A 420 14.33 48.06 -7.62
N LEU A 421 13.59 48.45 -6.58
CA LEU A 421 13.41 47.65 -5.36
C LEU A 421 12.67 46.33 -5.64
N GLU A 422 11.64 46.35 -6.49
CA GLU A 422 10.92 45.13 -6.88
C GLU A 422 11.82 44.18 -7.69
N ALA A 423 12.64 44.70 -8.60
CA ALA A 423 13.62 43.92 -9.34
C ALA A 423 14.70 43.30 -8.43
N GLU A 424 15.21 44.05 -7.45
CA GLU A 424 16.19 43.57 -6.46
C GLU A 424 15.60 42.45 -5.59
N GLN A 425 14.35 42.59 -5.14
CA GLN A 425 13.65 41.55 -4.38
C GLN A 425 13.42 40.28 -5.21
N LYS A 426 13.01 40.40 -6.48
CA LYS A 426 12.83 39.25 -7.39
C LYS A 426 14.15 38.52 -7.65
N ALA A 427 15.24 39.25 -7.89
CA ALA A 427 16.57 38.66 -8.07
C ALA A 427 17.05 37.89 -6.81
N ARG A 428 16.77 38.44 -5.62
CA ARG A 428 17.13 37.82 -4.34
C ARG A 428 16.33 36.54 -4.06
N LEU A 429 15.02 36.56 -4.30
CA LEU A 429 14.15 35.38 -4.18
C LEU A 429 14.53 34.27 -5.15
N TYR A 430 14.93 34.62 -6.38
CA TYR A 430 15.37 33.64 -7.39
C TYR A 430 16.64 32.88 -6.98
N GLU A 431 17.64 33.55 -6.40
CA GLU A 431 18.84 32.86 -5.88
C GLU A 431 18.55 32.06 -4.59
N GLU A 432 17.62 32.51 -3.75
CA GLU A 432 17.16 31.74 -2.58
C GLU A 432 16.41 30.45 -3.00
N GLU A 433 15.53 30.53 -4.01
CA GLU A 433 14.84 29.37 -4.57
C GLU A 433 15.82 28.42 -5.28
N LYS A 434 16.77 28.94 -6.05
CA LYS A 434 17.82 28.16 -6.74
C LYS A 434 18.71 27.41 -5.76
N THR A 435 19.19 28.06 -4.69
CA THR A 435 20.01 27.39 -3.65
C THR A 435 19.19 26.38 -2.84
N LEU A 436 17.90 26.63 -2.58
CA LEU A 436 16.98 25.65 -1.99
C LEU A 436 16.72 24.45 -2.92
N ALA A 437 16.65 24.66 -4.23
CA ALA A 437 16.48 23.61 -5.23
C ALA A 437 17.74 22.73 -5.37
N GLU A 438 18.94 23.32 -5.38
CA GLU A 438 20.20 22.57 -5.34
C GLU A 438 20.33 21.73 -4.05
N LYS A 439 19.90 22.28 -2.91
CA LYS A 439 19.86 21.52 -1.65
C LYS A 439 18.85 20.38 -1.71
N ARG A 440 17.61 20.64 -2.16
CA ARG A 440 16.57 19.61 -2.36
C ARG A 440 17.06 18.47 -3.27
N LYS A 441 17.87 18.75 -4.31
CA LYS A 441 18.50 17.70 -5.14
C LYS A 441 19.48 16.83 -4.36
N LYS A 442 20.44 17.45 -3.64
CA LYS A 442 21.43 16.72 -2.84
C LYS A 442 20.80 15.89 -1.71
N ASP A 443 19.76 16.41 -1.07
CA ASP A 443 19.00 15.70 -0.03
C ASP A 443 18.25 14.48 -0.62
N GLU A 444 17.70 14.58 -1.84
CA GLU A 444 17.03 13.48 -2.56
C GLU A 444 18.03 12.42 -3.07
N GLU A 445 19.16 12.85 -3.66
CA GLU A 445 20.26 11.99 -4.10
C GLU A 445 20.83 11.17 -2.92
N ALA A 446 21.03 11.82 -1.76
CA ALA A 446 21.45 11.15 -0.53
C ALA A 446 20.40 10.16 -0.01
N ARG A 447 19.09 10.45 -0.13
CA ARG A 447 18.01 9.51 0.23
C ARG A 447 18.02 8.27 -0.67
N ILE A 448 18.17 8.46 -1.98
CA ILE A 448 18.24 7.35 -2.95
C ILE A 448 19.45 6.46 -2.67
N ALA A 449 20.62 7.05 -2.46
CA ALA A 449 21.84 6.31 -2.10
C ALA A 449 21.69 5.51 -0.79
N LEU A 450 20.99 6.07 0.21
CA LEU A 450 20.69 5.37 1.47
C LEU A 450 19.73 4.18 1.25
N GLU A 451 18.68 4.38 0.44
CA GLU A 451 17.68 3.34 0.14
C GLU A 451 18.30 2.16 -0.61
N ASP A 452 19.16 2.43 -1.60
CA ASP A 452 19.85 1.39 -2.37
C ASP A 452 20.94 0.68 -1.55
N ALA A 453 21.63 1.38 -0.65
CA ALA A 453 22.53 0.76 0.33
C ALA A 453 21.76 -0.19 1.28
N GLN A 454 20.55 0.18 1.72
CA GLN A 454 19.70 -0.69 2.54
C GLN A 454 19.21 -1.92 1.77
N LYS A 455 18.82 -1.77 0.49
CA LYS A 455 18.47 -2.92 -0.38
C LYS A 455 19.65 -3.86 -0.57
N GLN A 456 20.85 -3.34 -0.83
CA GLN A 456 22.05 -4.16 -0.98
C GLN A 456 22.42 -4.90 0.31
N ALA A 457 22.34 -4.23 1.47
CA ALA A 457 22.57 -4.86 2.77
C ALA A 457 21.58 -6.01 3.03
N LYS A 458 20.27 -5.77 2.82
CA LYS A 458 19.24 -6.80 2.99
C LYS A 458 19.45 -8.00 2.04
N ASN A 459 19.74 -7.75 0.77
CA ASN A 459 19.98 -8.81 -0.21
C ASN A 459 21.24 -9.63 0.15
N ALA A 460 22.26 -9.02 0.75
CA ALA A 460 23.46 -9.71 1.22
C ALA A 460 23.20 -10.57 2.48
N GLU A 461 22.34 -10.10 3.39
CA GLU A 461 21.88 -10.85 4.56
C GLU A 461 21.00 -12.05 4.15
N GLU A 462 20.03 -11.83 3.26
CA GLU A 462 19.15 -12.87 2.72
C GLU A 462 19.93 -13.94 1.95
N LYS A 463 20.96 -13.54 1.19
CA LYS A 463 21.88 -14.50 0.54
C LYS A 463 22.66 -15.34 1.55
N LYS A 464 23.19 -14.74 2.62
CA LYS A 464 23.89 -15.49 3.69
C LYS A 464 22.96 -16.48 4.37
N LEU A 465 21.73 -16.08 4.68
CA LEU A 465 20.73 -16.95 5.31
C LEU A 465 20.33 -18.12 4.40
N ALA A 466 20.26 -17.91 3.08
CA ALA A 466 20.03 -18.97 2.11
C ALA A 466 21.21 -19.95 2.00
N GLU A 467 22.44 -19.43 2.01
CA GLU A 467 23.68 -20.22 1.97
C GLU A 467 23.86 -21.07 3.26
N GLU A 468 23.56 -20.49 4.42
CA GLU A 468 23.57 -21.19 5.71
C GLU A 468 22.46 -22.26 5.80
N ARG A 469 21.25 -21.96 5.32
CA ARG A 469 20.16 -22.95 5.19
C ARG A 469 20.54 -24.13 4.30
N LYS A 470 21.12 -23.85 3.12
CA LYS A 470 21.58 -24.90 2.19
C LYS A 470 22.62 -25.81 2.84
N LYS A 471 23.56 -25.24 3.59
CA LYS A 471 24.56 -26.00 4.36
C LYS A 471 23.91 -26.87 5.45
N GLN A 472 22.94 -26.35 6.20
CA GLN A 472 22.21 -27.14 7.21
C GLN A 472 21.40 -28.28 6.58
N GLU A 473 20.83 -28.07 5.39
CA GLU A 473 20.09 -29.10 4.64
C GLU A 473 21.01 -30.20 4.11
N GLU A 474 22.19 -29.84 3.57
CA GLU A 474 23.24 -30.78 3.16
C GLU A 474 23.79 -31.60 4.35
N GLU A 475 24.04 -30.96 5.50
CA GLU A 475 24.53 -31.62 6.71
C GLU A 475 23.46 -32.56 7.31
N ALA A 476 22.19 -32.16 7.28
CA ALA A 476 21.07 -33.02 7.69
C ALA A 476 20.87 -34.22 6.76
N ALA A 477 21.01 -34.03 5.44
CA ALA A 477 20.92 -35.11 4.45
C ALA A 477 22.06 -36.13 4.64
N LEU A 478 23.30 -35.67 4.77
CA LEU A 478 24.47 -36.54 5.03
C LEU A 478 24.31 -37.33 6.34
N LYS A 479 23.79 -36.70 7.40
CA LYS A 479 23.49 -37.39 8.66
C LYS A 479 22.41 -38.47 8.48
N ALA A 480 21.34 -38.17 7.73
CA ALA A 480 20.27 -39.13 7.47
C ALA A 480 20.75 -40.34 6.64
N GLU A 481 21.65 -40.13 5.67
CA GLU A 481 22.30 -41.19 4.91
C GLU A 481 23.18 -42.08 5.80
N LEU A 482 24.02 -41.49 6.65
CA LEU A 482 24.84 -42.23 7.62
C LEU A 482 23.99 -43.05 8.60
N GLU A 483 22.89 -42.50 9.10
CA GLU A 483 21.94 -43.23 9.95
C GLU A 483 21.25 -44.38 9.20
N ALA A 484 20.90 -44.20 7.92
CA ALA A 484 20.32 -45.25 7.09
C ALA A 484 21.33 -46.38 6.81
N GLN A 485 22.59 -46.03 6.51
CA GLN A 485 23.68 -46.98 6.31
C GLN A 485 23.97 -47.78 7.58
N ALA A 486 24.00 -47.12 8.75
CA ALA A 486 24.18 -47.79 10.04
C ALA A 486 23.04 -48.77 10.35
N LYS A 487 21.78 -48.38 10.08
CA LYS A 487 20.61 -49.27 10.22
C LYS A 487 20.73 -50.48 9.30
N LEU A 488 21.14 -50.31 8.03
CA LEU A 488 21.35 -51.40 7.08
C LEU A 488 22.45 -52.36 7.51
N GLN A 489 23.58 -51.86 8.02
CA GLN A 489 24.66 -52.71 8.55
C GLN A 489 24.21 -53.53 9.75
N HIS A 490 23.46 -52.91 10.68
CA HIS A 490 22.88 -53.64 11.82
C HIS A 490 21.89 -54.72 11.37
N ASP A 491 21.03 -54.43 10.39
CA ASP A 491 20.08 -55.40 9.84
C ASP A 491 20.79 -56.60 9.17
N ILE A 492 21.89 -56.36 8.45
CA ILE A 492 22.75 -57.39 7.86
C ILE A 492 23.39 -58.25 8.96
N GLU A 493 23.92 -57.63 10.02
CA GLU A 493 24.56 -58.33 11.14
C GLU A 493 23.56 -59.17 11.95
N VAL A 494 22.36 -58.64 12.22
CA VAL A 494 21.26 -59.39 12.87
C VAL A 494 20.85 -60.59 12.03
N ARG A 495 20.70 -60.45 10.71
CA ARG A 495 20.38 -61.56 9.79
C ARG A 495 21.50 -62.61 9.75
N LYS A 496 22.76 -62.17 9.70
CA LYS A 496 23.96 -63.04 9.74
C LYS A 496 24.03 -63.83 11.05
N ASN A 497 23.85 -63.17 12.19
CA ASN A 497 23.88 -63.80 13.50
C ASN A 497 22.70 -64.75 13.71
N LYS A 498 21.50 -64.42 13.19
CA LYS A 498 20.36 -65.35 13.16
C LYS A 498 20.70 -66.61 12.34
N ALA A 499 21.23 -66.46 11.12
CA ALA A 499 21.57 -67.60 10.25
C ALA A 499 22.66 -68.49 10.86
N ILE A 500 23.65 -67.92 11.55
CA ILE A 500 24.67 -68.67 12.30
C ILE A 500 24.03 -69.45 13.47
N ALA A 501 23.15 -68.82 14.25
CA ALA A 501 22.45 -69.48 15.36
C ALA A 501 21.48 -70.57 14.88
N GLU A 502 20.85 -70.40 13.72
CA GLU A 502 19.96 -71.37 13.08
C GLU A 502 20.76 -72.59 12.59
N LYS A 503 21.87 -72.37 11.87
CA LYS A 503 22.80 -73.44 11.48
C LYS A 503 23.37 -74.22 12.67
N LEU A 504 23.71 -73.54 13.77
CA LEU A 504 24.21 -74.19 14.99
C LEU A 504 23.12 -75.05 15.67
N ARG A 505 21.85 -74.61 15.65
CA ARG A 505 20.72 -75.41 16.14
C ARG A 505 20.50 -76.66 15.29
N GLU A 506 20.65 -76.57 13.97
CA GLU A 506 20.57 -77.73 13.07
C GLU A 506 21.72 -78.72 13.32
N GLN A 507 22.96 -78.23 13.47
CA GLN A 507 24.13 -79.05 13.82
C GLN A 507 23.92 -79.81 15.13
N ASN A 508 23.50 -79.11 16.19
CA ASN A 508 23.25 -79.73 17.49
C ASN A 508 22.09 -80.75 17.42
N LYS A 509 21.01 -80.43 16.68
CA LYS A 509 19.89 -81.36 16.46
C LYS A 509 20.30 -82.61 15.68
N ALA A 510 21.14 -82.49 14.67
CA ALA A 510 21.68 -83.63 13.93
C ALA A 510 22.50 -84.54 14.87
N MET A 511 23.34 -83.94 15.72
CA MET A 511 24.06 -84.63 16.79
C MET A 511 23.13 -85.34 17.78
N ASP A 512 22.13 -84.67 18.34
CA ASP A 512 21.20 -85.26 19.31
C ASP A 512 20.44 -86.48 18.74
N ILE A 513 20.09 -86.43 17.45
CA ILE A 513 19.45 -87.55 16.75
C ILE A 513 20.47 -88.67 16.50
N ALA A 514 21.65 -88.36 15.97
CA ALA A 514 22.67 -89.37 15.68
C ALA A 514 23.20 -90.07 16.95
N LYS A 515 23.31 -89.36 18.07
CA LYS A 515 23.68 -89.94 19.36
C LYS A 515 22.64 -90.95 19.85
N LYS A 516 21.35 -90.60 19.79
CA LYS A 516 20.26 -91.54 20.08
C LYS A 516 20.24 -92.74 19.14
N VAL A 517 20.44 -92.53 17.83
CA VAL A 517 20.53 -93.61 16.85
C VAL A 517 21.73 -94.54 17.11
N VAL A 518 22.85 -94.00 17.58
CA VAL A 518 24.02 -94.78 18.02
C VAL A 518 23.70 -95.57 19.30
N ASP A 519 23.18 -94.92 20.34
CA ASP A 519 22.85 -95.58 21.62
C ASP A 519 21.71 -96.63 21.49
N ASP A 520 20.78 -96.44 20.55
CA ASP A 520 19.69 -97.38 20.21
C ASP A 520 20.18 -98.67 19.50
N VAL A 521 21.30 -98.61 18.78
CA VAL A 521 21.70 -99.63 17.78
C VAL A 521 23.05 -100.27 18.09
N ILE A 522 23.95 -99.56 18.78
CA ILE A 522 25.29 -100.03 19.12
C ILE A 522 25.33 -100.28 20.64
N GLU A 523 25.32 -101.55 21.04
CA GLU A 523 25.58 -101.94 22.42
C GLU A 523 26.91 -101.34 22.90
N GLN A 524 26.87 -100.61 24.02
CA GLN A 524 28.06 -99.96 24.59
C GLN A 524 29.05 -101.01 25.13
N LYS A 525 29.97 -101.46 24.26
CA LYS A 525 31.06 -102.36 24.62
C LYS A 525 31.93 -101.69 25.69
N LYS A 526 32.14 -102.42 26.79
CA LYS A 526 32.86 -101.92 27.97
C LYS A 526 34.35 -101.69 27.71
N ASP A 527 34.91 -102.45 26.76
CA ASP A 527 36.29 -102.41 26.34
C ASP A 527 36.36 -102.30 24.81
N TYR A 528 37.03 -101.26 24.30
CA TYR A 528 37.36 -101.11 22.88
C TYR A 528 38.86 -101.41 22.65
N PRO A 529 39.24 -102.09 21.55
CA PRO A 529 40.63 -102.41 21.29
C PRO A 529 41.45 -101.16 20.95
N LYS A 530 42.74 -101.16 21.30
CA LYS A 530 43.68 -100.08 20.94
C LYS A 530 43.73 -99.88 19.42
N GLY A 531 43.71 -98.62 18.98
CA GLY A 531 43.65 -98.25 17.56
C GLY A 531 42.27 -97.72 17.16
N LYS A 532 41.83 -98.02 15.94
CA LYS A 532 40.56 -97.52 15.38
C LYS A 532 39.52 -98.63 15.27
N THR A 533 38.31 -98.36 15.75
CA THR A 533 37.11 -99.17 15.52
C THR A 533 36.09 -98.31 14.80
N THR A 534 35.69 -98.69 13.58
CA THR A 534 34.66 -97.97 12.81
C THR A 534 33.38 -98.79 12.73
N GLU A 535 32.27 -98.17 13.09
CA GLU A 535 30.92 -98.70 13.14
C GLU A 535 30.04 -97.83 12.21
N ILE A 536 29.17 -98.43 11.40
CA ILE A 536 28.29 -97.72 10.46
C ILE A 536 26.83 -98.08 10.75
N VAL A 537 25.99 -97.07 10.95
CA VAL A 537 24.54 -97.22 11.18
C VAL A 537 23.77 -96.42 10.12
N GLU A 538 22.81 -97.08 9.48
CA GLU A 538 21.88 -96.43 8.55
C GLU A 538 20.45 -96.54 9.10
N LYS A 539 19.90 -95.43 9.58
CA LYS A 539 18.59 -95.33 10.25
C LYS A 539 18.03 -93.91 10.02
N ASP A 540 16.71 -93.75 10.04
CA ASP A 540 16.03 -92.45 10.03
C ASP A 540 16.46 -91.47 8.90
N ASN A 541 16.74 -92.03 7.70
CA ASN A 541 17.24 -91.31 6.52
C ASN A 541 18.61 -90.61 6.70
N MET A 542 19.43 -91.11 7.62
CA MET A 542 20.83 -90.73 7.82
C MET A 542 21.74 -91.96 7.75
N LYS A 543 22.99 -91.74 7.33
CA LYS A 543 24.11 -92.67 7.51
C LYS A 543 25.06 -92.05 8.54
N ILE A 544 25.32 -92.76 9.63
CA ILE A 544 26.21 -92.33 10.69
C ILE A 544 27.43 -93.27 10.67
N THR A 545 28.61 -92.71 10.44
CA THR A 545 29.88 -93.41 10.60
C THR A 545 30.48 -92.97 11.93
N ARG A 546 30.55 -93.89 12.89
CA ARG A 546 31.17 -93.71 14.21
C ARG A 546 32.56 -94.35 14.18
N THR A 547 33.60 -93.57 14.47
CA THR A 547 34.96 -94.09 14.62
C THR A 547 35.43 -93.84 16.05
N VAL A 548 35.52 -94.91 16.83
CA VAL A 548 36.10 -94.92 18.17
C VAL A 548 37.60 -95.13 18.03
N VAL A 549 38.38 -94.21 18.59
CA VAL A 549 39.84 -94.18 18.56
C VAL A 549 40.36 -94.31 19.98
N VAL A 550 41.22 -95.30 20.23
CA VAL A 550 41.73 -95.63 21.56
C VAL A 550 43.26 -95.54 21.56
N GLU A 551 43.78 -94.47 22.17
CA GLU A 551 45.22 -94.21 22.30
C GLU A 551 45.64 -94.16 23.78
N ALA A 552 46.41 -95.16 24.20
CA ALA A 552 46.83 -95.36 25.60
C ALA A 552 45.62 -95.41 26.57
N SER A 553 45.32 -94.29 27.24
CA SER A 553 44.18 -94.15 28.16
C SER A 553 43.13 -93.14 27.66
N ASN A 554 43.33 -92.55 26.48
CA ASN A 554 42.42 -91.58 25.89
C ASN A 554 41.51 -92.26 24.86
N ILE A 555 40.20 -92.05 25.00
CA ILE A 555 39.20 -92.46 24.00
C ILE A 555 38.68 -91.20 23.31
N GLN A 556 38.68 -91.23 21.97
CA GLN A 556 38.06 -90.20 21.14
C GLN A 556 37.00 -90.84 20.24
N ILE A 557 35.81 -90.27 20.21
CA ILE A 557 34.69 -90.74 19.39
C ILE A 557 34.45 -89.70 18.32
N TYR A 558 34.70 -90.07 17.06
CA TYR A 558 34.43 -89.27 15.88
C TYR A 558 33.10 -89.72 15.26
N LEU A 559 32.27 -88.78 14.82
CA LEU A 559 31.02 -89.05 14.09
C LEU A 559 31.03 -88.28 12.76
N LYS A 560 30.75 -88.96 11.65
CA LYS A 560 30.30 -88.34 10.39
C LYS A 560 28.83 -88.70 10.19
N ILE A 561 27.98 -87.68 10.09
CA ILE A 561 26.54 -87.81 9.79
C ILE A 561 26.32 -87.39 8.35
N GLU A 562 25.74 -88.25 7.53
CA GLU A 562 25.39 -87.99 6.13
C GLU A 562 23.87 -88.12 5.97
N HIS A 563 23.17 -87.00 5.75
CA HIS A 563 21.74 -86.99 5.53
C HIS A 563 21.40 -87.21 4.05
N LYS A 564 20.31 -87.93 3.75
CA LYS A 564 19.83 -88.13 2.36
C LYS A 564 19.49 -86.84 1.60
N TRP A 565 19.34 -85.70 2.27
CA TRP A 565 19.15 -84.39 1.65
C TRP A 565 20.46 -83.66 1.28
N GLY A 566 21.62 -84.28 1.50
CA GLY A 566 22.94 -83.77 1.12
C GLY A 566 23.72 -83.07 2.23
N GLY A 567 23.13 -82.85 3.40
CA GLY A 567 23.83 -82.33 4.57
C GLY A 567 24.83 -83.33 5.12
N VAL A 568 26.07 -82.89 5.33
CA VAL A 568 27.13 -83.67 6.01
C VAL A 568 27.65 -82.89 7.19
N TYR A 569 27.75 -83.54 8.35
CA TYR A 569 28.23 -82.96 9.60
C TYR A 569 29.28 -83.88 10.26
N PHE A 570 30.29 -83.26 10.87
CA PHE A 570 31.43 -83.97 11.47
C PHE A 570 31.59 -83.56 12.93
N PHE A 571 31.87 -84.51 13.81
CA PHE A 571 32.00 -84.29 15.24
C PHE A 571 33.13 -85.12 15.84
N ARG A 572 33.66 -84.65 16.98
CA ARG A 572 34.58 -85.37 17.87
C ARG A 572 34.18 -85.09 19.31
N ASN A 573 34.00 -86.15 20.13
CA ASN A 573 33.64 -86.06 21.55
C ASN A 573 32.49 -85.06 21.81
N ASP A 574 31.38 -85.24 21.10
CA ASP A 574 30.18 -84.40 21.13
C ASP A 574 30.39 -82.90 20.76
N GLN A 575 31.47 -82.56 20.05
CA GLN A 575 31.72 -81.22 19.52
C GLN A 575 31.79 -81.23 17.99
N CYS A 576 31.11 -80.29 17.32
CA CYS A 576 31.17 -80.16 15.86
C CYS A 576 32.56 -79.68 15.41
N ILE A 577 33.11 -80.32 14.38
CA ILE A 577 34.40 -79.99 13.76
C ILE A 577 34.23 -79.83 12.24
N SER A 578 35.27 -79.36 11.56
CA SER A 578 35.30 -79.31 10.10
C SER A 578 35.65 -80.68 9.50
N GLU A 579 35.24 -80.91 8.25
CA GLU A 579 35.63 -82.07 7.44
C GLU A 579 37.15 -82.24 7.41
N PHE A 580 37.89 -81.15 7.16
CA PHE A 580 39.35 -81.14 7.18
C PHE A 580 39.93 -81.63 8.53
N LEU A 581 39.41 -81.15 9.66
CA LEU A 581 39.92 -81.56 10.97
C LEU A 581 39.57 -83.03 11.27
N TYR A 582 38.34 -83.46 10.95
CA TYR A 582 37.90 -84.85 11.04
C TYR A 582 38.79 -85.79 10.23
N GLU A 583 39.09 -85.42 8.97
CA GLU A 583 39.98 -86.20 8.12
C GLU A 583 41.42 -86.21 8.63
N THR A 584 41.98 -85.06 9.01
CA THR A 584 43.38 -84.97 9.45
C THR A 584 43.60 -85.76 10.74
N GLU A 585 42.74 -85.60 11.75
CA GLU A 585 42.88 -86.31 13.02
C GLU A 585 42.67 -87.83 12.86
N LEU A 586 41.72 -88.26 12.00
CA LEU A 586 41.57 -89.68 11.66
C LEU A 586 42.64 -90.24 10.70
N LYS A 587 43.50 -89.40 10.11
CA LYS A 587 44.69 -89.80 9.33
C LYS A 587 45.98 -89.81 10.15
N SER A 588 46.03 -89.14 11.31
CA SER A 588 47.21 -89.06 12.18
C SER A 588 47.32 -90.19 13.21
N VAL A 589 46.22 -90.88 13.51
CA VAL A 589 46.17 -92.13 14.31
C VAL A 589 46.19 -93.36 13.38
#